data_AF-A0A3S0D8H5-F1
#
_entry.id   AF-A0A3S0D8H5-F1
#
_cell.length_a   1.000
_cell.length_b   1.000
_cell.length_c   1.000
_cell.angle_alpha   90.00
_cell.angle_beta   90.00
_cell.angle_gamma   90.00
#
_symmetry.space_group_name_H-M   'P 1'
#
loop_
_entity.id
_entity.type
_entity.pdbx_description
1 polymer ?
#
loop_
_entity_poly.entity_id
_entity_poly.type
_entity_poly.pdbx_seq_one_letter_code
_entity_poly.pdbx_strand_id
1 'polypeptide(L)'
;MLLVEGQDDAHSIIALCEAHDLADGLFSFFVCDSVSKALAKLDFLISDAEPRTAVGIVVDADEAGTAARWDAIRSKPEIRRHYSLPPAPDAEGTIVPGTDVLPALGVWLMPDNVNPGMLEDFLLHLAPPDGIAAARDTVAGVRGQPWAPFRDVHHSKAVIHTWLAWQDEPGKPLGQSITSHALRPHTPIALSFTDWLKRLFNA
;
A
#
# COMPACT_ATOMS: atom_id res chain seq x y z
N MET A 1 -0.09 -5.85 -13.97
CA MET A 1 1.13 -5.79 -13.14
C MET A 1 0.90 -4.78 -12.03
N LEU A 2 1.32 -5.07 -10.80
CA LEU A 2 1.22 -4.18 -9.64
C LEU A 2 2.62 -3.75 -9.19
N LEU A 3 2.88 -2.45 -9.22
CA LEU A 3 4.12 -1.84 -8.73
C LEU A 3 3.98 -1.53 -7.25
N VAL A 4 4.98 -1.93 -6.46
CA VAL A 4 5.03 -1.68 -5.01
C VAL A 4 6.43 -1.22 -4.62
N GLU A 5 6.54 -0.54 -3.49
CA GLU A 5 7.83 0.01 -3.04
C GLU A 5 8.75 -1.06 -2.46
N GLY A 6 8.27 -1.86 -1.52
CA GLY A 6 9.08 -2.82 -0.80
C GLY A 6 8.60 -4.27 -0.94
N GLN A 7 9.44 -5.18 -0.46
CA GLN A 7 9.11 -6.59 -0.37
C GLN A 7 8.02 -6.85 0.68
N ASP A 8 7.99 -6.06 1.77
CA ASP A 8 6.99 -6.16 2.81
C ASP A 8 5.58 -5.78 2.31
N ASP A 9 5.49 -4.79 1.40
CA ASP A 9 4.25 -4.44 0.69
C ASP A 9 3.74 -5.63 -0.12
N ALA A 10 4.62 -6.21 -0.96
CA ALA A 10 4.26 -7.35 -1.79
C ALA A 10 3.73 -8.51 -0.95
N HIS A 11 4.44 -8.89 0.12
CA HIS A 11 4.02 -9.98 1.00
C HIS A 11 2.69 -9.69 1.73
N SER A 12 2.49 -8.45 2.18
CA SER A 12 1.25 -8.05 2.86
C SER A 12 0.05 -8.07 1.92
N ILE A 13 0.23 -7.62 0.68
CA ILE A 13 -0.80 -7.65 -0.36
C ILE A 13 -1.10 -9.09 -0.78
N ILE A 14 -0.09 -9.96 -0.93
CA ILE A 14 -0.30 -11.39 -1.23
C ILE A 14 -1.16 -12.04 -0.15
N ALA A 15 -0.83 -11.84 1.12
CA ALA A 15 -1.60 -12.41 2.23
C ALA A 15 -3.05 -11.88 2.28
N LEU A 16 -3.28 -10.62 1.89
CA LEU A 16 -4.64 -10.09 1.72
C LEU A 16 -5.37 -10.71 0.53
N CYS A 17 -4.70 -10.89 -0.61
CA CYS A 17 -5.29 -11.56 -1.77
C CYS A 17 -5.75 -12.98 -1.41
N GLU A 18 -4.90 -13.74 -0.70
CA GLU A 18 -5.21 -15.08 -0.21
C GLU A 18 -6.41 -15.06 0.75
N ALA A 19 -6.43 -14.13 1.71
CA ALA A 19 -7.50 -14.03 2.70
C ALA A 19 -8.86 -13.59 2.12
N HIS A 20 -8.88 -12.99 0.93
CA HIS A 20 -10.09 -12.51 0.23
C HIS A 20 -10.43 -13.32 -1.03
N ASP A 21 -9.80 -14.49 -1.20
CA ASP A 21 -10.02 -15.41 -2.32
C ASP A 21 -9.85 -14.74 -3.71
N LEU A 22 -8.86 -13.86 -3.86
CA LEU A 22 -8.50 -13.32 -5.18
C LEU A 22 -7.81 -14.42 -6.00
N ALA A 23 -8.13 -14.51 -7.28
CA ALA A 23 -7.60 -15.55 -8.16
C ALA A 23 -6.06 -15.50 -8.25
N ASP A 24 -5.43 -16.67 -8.13
CA ASP A 24 -3.99 -16.81 -8.33
C ASP A 24 -3.58 -16.29 -9.71
N GLY A 25 -2.51 -15.50 -9.75
CA GLY A 25 -1.98 -14.94 -10.99
C GLY A 25 -2.82 -13.83 -11.61
N LEU A 26 -3.81 -13.27 -10.90
CA LEU A 26 -4.60 -12.11 -11.33
C LEU A 26 -3.70 -10.94 -11.78
N PHE A 27 -2.56 -10.78 -11.10
CA PHE A 27 -1.50 -9.85 -11.49
C PHE A 27 -0.14 -10.35 -10.99
N SER A 28 0.93 -9.82 -11.58
CA SER A 28 2.30 -9.99 -11.10
C SER A 28 2.80 -8.73 -10.38
N PHE A 29 3.65 -8.91 -9.37
CA PHE A 29 4.30 -7.82 -8.65
C PHE A 29 5.61 -7.38 -9.32
N PHE A 30 5.94 -6.10 -9.14
CA PHE A 30 7.29 -5.58 -9.39
C PHE A 30 7.70 -4.65 -8.23
N VAL A 31 8.67 -5.09 -7.43
CA VAL A 31 9.19 -4.32 -6.28
C VAL A 31 10.21 -3.30 -6.78
N CYS A 32 10.04 -2.05 -6.37
CA CYS A 32 10.77 -0.91 -6.92
C CYS A 32 11.80 -0.29 -5.97
N ASP A 33 11.90 -0.71 -4.73
CA ASP A 33 12.72 -0.17 -3.63
C ASP A 33 12.43 1.28 -3.18
N SER A 34 11.63 2.04 -3.95
CA SER A 34 11.27 3.43 -3.65
C SER A 34 10.17 3.94 -4.57
N VAL A 35 9.40 4.94 -4.11
CA VAL A 35 8.47 5.68 -4.98
C VAL A 35 9.10 6.17 -6.28
N SER A 36 10.26 6.81 -6.23
CA SER A 36 10.87 7.40 -7.44
C SER A 36 11.14 6.35 -8.52
N LYS A 37 11.62 5.17 -8.13
CA LYS A 37 11.82 4.04 -9.04
C LYS A 37 10.48 3.44 -9.49
N ALA A 38 9.47 3.35 -8.61
CA ALA A 38 8.13 2.89 -8.97
C ALA A 38 7.49 3.79 -10.03
N LEU A 39 7.61 5.10 -9.86
CA LEU A 39 7.14 6.10 -10.82
C LEU A 39 7.92 6.05 -12.14
N ALA A 40 9.24 5.81 -12.12
CA ALA A 40 10.02 5.64 -13.35
C ALA A 40 9.63 4.34 -14.08
N LYS A 41 9.38 3.26 -13.34
CA LYS A 41 8.91 1.99 -13.91
C LYS A 41 7.51 2.13 -14.49
N LEU A 42 6.63 2.90 -13.84
CA LEU A 42 5.30 3.21 -14.36
C LEU A 42 5.38 3.91 -15.73
N ASP A 43 6.22 4.94 -15.87
CA ASP A 43 6.43 5.63 -17.15
C ASP A 43 6.90 4.66 -18.24
N PHE A 44 7.85 3.79 -17.90
CA PHE A 44 8.34 2.76 -18.80
C PHE A 44 7.20 1.83 -19.25
N LEU A 45 6.39 1.32 -18.31
CA LEU A 45 5.31 0.38 -18.63
C LEU A 45 4.18 1.00 -19.44
N ILE A 46 3.94 2.32 -19.30
CA ILE A 46 2.97 3.05 -20.11
C ILE A 46 3.47 3.24 -21.54
N SER A 47 4.79 3.46 -21.70
CA SER A 47 5.43 3.71 -23.00
C SER A 47 5.82 2.43 -23.73
N ASP A 48 5.83 1.30 -23.02
CA ASP A 48 6.22 -0.01 -23.53
C ASP A 48 5.20 -0.49 -24.58
N ALA A 49 5.70 -1.10 -25.65
CA ALA A 49 4.86 -1.60 -26.74
C ALA A 49 4.23 -2.96 -26.42
N GLU A 50 4.63 -3.60 -25.31
CA GLU A 50 4.02 -4.85 -24.88
C GLU A 50 2.56 -4.64 -24.46
N PRO A 51 1.61 -5.40 -25.03
CA PRO A 51 0.20 -5.27 -24.69
C PRO A 51 -0.02 -5.67 -23.23
N ARG A 52 -0.70 -4.79 -22.49
CA ARG A 52 -1.10 -5.00 -21.09
C ARG A 52 -2.51 -4.48 -20.89
N THR A 53 -3.33 -5.22 -20.17
CA THR A 53 -4.69 -4.81 -19.84
C THR A 53 -4.70 -3.77 -18.71
N ALA A 54 -3.86 -3.94 -17.69
CA ALA A 54 -3.79 -3.05 -16.53
C ALA A 54 -2.41 -2.96 -15.87
N VAL A 55 -2.09 -1.77 -15.37
CA VAL A 55 -0.95 -1.47 -14.50
C VAL A 55 -1.46 -0.76 -13.26
N GLY A 56 -1.18 -1.33 -12.10
CA GLY A 56 -1.44 -0.73 -10.80
C GLY A 56 -0.15 -0.23 -10.16
N ILE A 57 -0.24 0.82 -9.35
CA ILE A 57 0.83 1.27 -8.48
C ILE A 57 0.29 1.52 -7.07
N VAL A 58 1.02 1.03 -6.07
CA VAL A 58 0.79 1.29 -4.64
C VAL A 58 1.99 2.05 -4.12
N VAL A 59 1.78 3.21 -3.51
CA VAL A 59 2.85 4.06 -2.96
C VAL A 59 2.46 4.68 -1.63
N ASP A 60 3.44 4.88 -0.77
CA ASP A 60 3.30 5.55 0.50
C ASP A 60 3.09 7.06 0.32
N ALA A 61 2.09 7.60 1.01
CA ALA A 61 1.87 9.03 1.07
C ALA A 61 2.89 9.73 1.97
N ASP A 62 3.50 8.99 2.91
CA ASP A 62 4.46 9.49 3.91
C ASP A 62 3.93 10.75 4.65
N GLU A 63 4.81 11.50 5.30
CA GLU A 63 4.50 12.77 5.95
C GLU A 63 4.15 13.89 4.96
N ALA A 64 4.60 13.79 3.70
CA ALA A 64 4.26 14.76 2.65
C ALA A 64 2.76 14.75 2.33
N GLY A 65 2.12 13.60 2.55
CA GLY A 65 0.69 13.40 2.46
C GLY A 65 0.16 13.12 1.06
N THR A 66 -1.08 12.65 1.05
CA THR A 66 -1.77 12.10 -0.11
C THR A 66 -1.85 13.10 -1.26
N ALA A 67 -2.16 14.36 -0.98
CA ALA A 67 -2.25 15.40 -2.01
C ALA A 67 -0.91 15.64 -2.71
N ALA A 68 0.19 15.73 -1.95
CA ALA A 68 1.52 15.93 -2.52
C ALA A 68 1.96 14.73 -3.36
N ARG A 69 1.69 13.50 -2.88
CA ARG A 69 2.00 12.29 -3.65
C ARG A 69 1.15 12.19 -4.92
N TRP A 70 -0.12 12.53 -4.83
CA TRP A 70 -1.04 12.57 -5.97
C TRP A 70 -0.59 13.58 -7.03
N ASP A 71 -0.22 14.78 -6.62
CA ASP A 71 0.31 15.81 -7.52
C ASP A 71 1.63 15.40 -8.15
N ALA A 72 2.50 14.69 -7.42
CA ALA A 72 3.73 14.13 -7.97
C ALA A 72 3.43 13.11 -9.08
N ILE A 73 2.44 12.22 -8.91
CA ILE A 73 2.00 11.28 -9.95
C ILE A 73 1.41 12.02 -11.15
N ARG A 74 0.47 12.94 -10.88
CA ARG A 74 -0.23 13.73 -11.92
C ARG A 74 0.70 14.61 -12.72
N SER A 75 1.80 15.08 -12.14
CA SER A 75 2.74 15.96 -12.83
C SER A 75 3.67 15.23 -13.80
N LYS A 76 3.72 13.88 -13.77
CA LYS A 76 4.62 13.10 -14.63
C LYS A 76 4.27 13.26 -16.11
N PRO A 77 5.26 13.49 -17.00
CA PRO A 77 5.00 13.76 -18.41
C PRO A 77 4.20 12.66 -19.11
N GLU A 78 4.56 11.39 -18.95
CA GLU A 78 3.86 10.28 -19.62
C GLU A 78 2.45 10.11 -19.08
N ILE A 79 2.24 10.29 -17.77
CA ILE A 79 0.91 10.29 -17.17
C ILE A 79 0.04 11.39 -17.77
N ARG A 80 0.54 12.64 -17.85
CA ARG A 80 -0.20 13.77 -18.42
C ARG A 80 -0.47 13.64 -19.91
N ARG A 81 0.40 12.92 -20.61
CA ARG A 81 0.29 12.69 -22.05
C ARG A 81 -0.78 11.65 -22.39
N HIS A 82 -0.87 10.60 -21.58
CA HIS A 82 -1.67 9.41 -21.89
C HIS A 82 -2.97 9.31 -21.09
N TYR A 83 -3.05 9.93 -19.91
CA TYR A 83 -4.19 9.79 -19.00
C TYR A 83 -4.73 11.14 -18.52
N SER A 84 -6.05 11.20 -18.31
CA SER A 84 -6.70 12.33 -17.66
C SER A 84 -7.02 11.95 -16.21
N LEU A 85 -6.09 12.25 -15.30
CA LEU A 85 -6.28 11.95 -13.87
C LEU A 85 -7.21 12.99 -13.21
N PRO A 86 -8.08 12.56 -12.28
CA PRO A 86 -8.94 13.48 -11.54
C PRO A 86 -8.12 14.47 -10.69
N PRO A 87 -8.69 15.62 -10.29
CA PRO A 87 -7.99 16.63 -9.50
C PRO A 87 -7.55 16.14 -8.12
N ALA A 88 -8.24 15.13 -7.56
CA ALA A 88 -7.92 14.46 -6.31
C ALA A 88 -8.05 12.94 -6.51
N PRO A 89 -7.36 12.11 -5.71
CA PRO A 89 -7.51 10.66 -5.79
C PRO A 89 -8.92 10.24 -5.32
N ASP A 90 -9.42 9.15 -5.87
CA ASP A 90 -10.61 8.47 -5.36
C ASP A 90 -10.29 7.78 -4.03
N ALA A 91 -11.16 7.94 -3.03
CA ALA A 91 -11.02 7.31 -1.72
C ALA A 91 -11.06 5.78 -1.79
N GLU A 92 -11.82 5.23 -2.76
CA GLU A 92 -11.89 3.79 -3.04
C GLU A 92 -10.74 3.32 -3.94
N GLY A 93 -9.73 4.15 -4.18
CA GLY A 93 -8.62 3.85 -5.08
C GLY A 93 -8.93 4.24 -6.52
N THR A 94 -8.02 5.01 -7.12
CA THR A 94 -8.25 5.60 -8.44
C THR A 94 -8.00 4.58 -9.54
N ILE A 95 -8.91 4.51 -10.50
CA ILE A 95 -8.73 3.75 -11.74
C ILE A 95 -9.08 4.67 -12.91
N VAL A 96 -8.13 4.84 -13.84
CA VAL A 96 -8.36 5.50 -15.11
C VAL A 96 -8.41 4.42 -16.19
N PRO A 97 -9.49 4.32 -16.97
CA PRO A 97 -9.62 3.28 -17.98
C PRO A 97 -8.53 3.42 -19.05
N GLY A 98 -8.06 2.27 -19.54
CA GLY A 98 -7.12 2.18 -20.64
C GLY A 98 -7.80 2.37 -22.00
N THR A 99 -7.04 2.09 -23.05
CA THR A 99 -7.51 2.00 -24.45
C THR A 99 -6.90 0.75 -25.09
N ASP A 100 -7.17 0.47 -26.36
CA ASP A 100 -6.58 -0.68 -27.07
C ASP A 100 -5.04 -0.67 -27.09
N VAL A 101 -4.42 0.49 -26.87
CA VAL A 101 -2.96 0.70 -26.90
C VAL A 101 -2.39 1.16 -25.56
N LEU A 102 -3.23 1.35 -24.53
CA LEU A 102 -2.80 1.81 -23.20
C LEU A 102 -3.46 0.96 -22.12
N PRO A 103 -2.70 0.45 -21.13
CA PRO A 103 -3.31 -0.28 -20.03
C PRO A 103 -4.23 0.61 -19.19
N ALA A 104 -5.20 0.03 -18.49
CA ALA A 104 -5.86 0.71 -17.40
C ALA A 104 -4.83 1.08 -16.32
N LEU A 105 -4.93 2.29 -15.77
CA LEU A 105 -4.04 2.79 -14.74
C LEU A 105 -4.76 2.79 -13.39
N GLY A 106 -4.28 1.96 -12.47
CA GLY A 106 -4.72 2.00 -11.07
C GLY A 106 -3.70 2.68 -10.18
N VAL A 107 -4.16 3.54 -9.28
CA VAL A 107 -3.32 4.15 -8.24
C VAL A 107 -3.95 3.95 -6.88
N TRP A 108 -3.18 3.38 -5.95
CA TRP A 108 -3.48 3.37 -4.53
C TRP A 108 -2.41 4.15 -3.77
N LEU A 109 -2.84 5.07 -2.92
CA LEU A 109 -1.97 5.80 -2.00
C LEU A 109 -2.18 5.27 -0.59
N MET A 110 -1.13 4.75 0.04
CA MET A 110 -1.24 4.28 1.41
C MET A 110 -1.52 5.43 2.39
N PRO A 111 -2.22 5.16 3.49
CA PRO A 111 -2.85 3.87 3.80
C PRO A 111 -4.21 3.68 3.11
N ASP A 112 -4.93 4.75 2.78
CA ASP A 112 -6.36 4.72 2.48
C ASP A 112 -6.81 5.70 1.37
N ASN A 113 -5.88 6.18 0.54
CA ASN A 113 -6.10 7.21 -0.50
C ASN A 113 -6.52 8.60 0.02
N VAL A 114 -6.55 8.83 1.33
CA VAL A 114 -7.05 10.09 1.92
C VAL A 114 -6.02 10.68 2.87
N ASN A 115 -5.56 9.88 3.83
CA ASN A 115 -4.68 10.30 4.90
C ASN A 115 -3.20 10.10 4.54
N PRO A 116 -2.29 10.93 5.08
CA PRO A 116 -0.86 10.63 5.04
C PRO A 116 -0.57 9.31 5.75
N GLY A 117 0.45 8.59 5.27
CA GLY A 117 0.93 7.37 5.92
C GLY A 117 1.60 6.39 4.97
N MET A 118 1.90 5.23 5.52
CA MET A 118 2.60 4.13 4.87
C MET A 118 1.89 2.80 5.07
N LEU A 119 2.44 1.72 4.52
CA LEU A 119 1.94 0.36 4.74
C LEU A 119 1.67 0.05 6.23
N GLU A 120 2.58 0.42 7.13
CA GLU A 120 2.37 0.16 8.56
C GLU A 120 1.13 0.87 9.12
N ASP A 121 0.78 2.06 8.64
CA ASP A 121 -0.47 2.74 9.02
C ASP A 121 -1.69 1.96 8.52
N PHE A 122 -1.63 1.42 7.30
CA PHE A 122 -2.67 0.53 6.78
C PHE A 122 -2.82 -0.71 7.66
N LEU A 123 -1.72 -1.39 7.98
CA LEU A 123 -1.73 -2.62 8.80
C LEU A 123 -2.23 -2.40 10.23
N LEU A 124 -1.97 -1.22 10.82
CA LEU A 124 -2.52 -0.85 12.12
C LEU A 124 -4.06 -0.85 12.14
N HIS A 125 -4.73 -0.58 11.01
CA HIS A 125 -6.18 -0.64 10.91
C HIS A 125 -6.72 -2.08 10.88
N LEU A 126 -5.89 -3.07 10.51
CA LEU A 126 -6.27 -4.48 10.49
C LEU A 126 -6.19 -5.09 11.90
N ALA A 127 -5.32 -4.57 12.76
CA ALA A 127 -5.16 -5.07 14.13
C ALA A 127 -6.37 -4.72 15.04
N PRO A 128 -6.59 -5.46 16.13
CA PRO A 128 -7.60 -5.12 17.15
C PRO A 128 -7.31 -3.75 17.80
N PRO A 129 -8.33 -2.85 17.94
CA PRO A 129 -8.10 -1.49 18.43
C PRO A 129 -7.48 -1.43 19.83
N ASP A 130 -7.96 -2.27 20.75
CA ASP A 130 -7.47 -2.31 22.13
C ASP A 130 -6.00 -2.75 22.20
N GLY A 131 -5.62 -3.73 21.37
CA GLY A 131 -4.24 -4.21 21.26
C GLY A 131 -3.29 -3.14 20.72
N ILE A 132 -3.71 -2.40 19.70
CA ILE A 132 -2.95 -1.27 19.16
C ILE A 132 -2.88 -0.11 20.13
N ALA A 133 -3.94 0.18 20.89
CA ALA A 133 -3.91 1.21 21.92
C ALA A 133 -2.82 0.90 22.96
N ALA A 134 -2.76 -0.34 23.45
CA ALA A 134 -1.71 -0.77 24.37
C ALA A 134 -0.30 -0.68 23.76
N ALA A 135 -0.14 -1.03 22.47
CA ALA A 135 1.13 -0.92 21.77
C ALA A 135 1.57 0.55 21.62
N ARG A 136 0.63 1.45 21.31
CA ARG A 136 0.87 2.90 21.23
C ARG A 136 1.31 3.45 22.58
N ASP A 137 0.64 3.09 23.66
CA ASP A 137 1.00 3.52 25.02
C ASP A 137 2.39 3.03 25.41
N THR A 138 2.73 1.80 25.04
CA THR A 138 4.07 1.22 25.28
C THR A 138 5.15 1.99 24.52
N VAL A 139 4.95 2.24 23.22
CA VAL A 139 5.89 3.00 22.40
C VAL A 139 6.02 4.45 22.89
N ALA A 140 4.92 5.07 23.29
CA ALA A 140 4.92 6.41 23.87
C ALA A 140 5.71 6.48 25.19
N GLY A 141 5.57 5.47 26.04
CA GLY A 141 6.26 5.39 27.33
C GLY A 141 7.79 5.28 27.23
N VAL A 142 8.30 4.76 26.11
CA VAL A 142 9.75 4.60 25.88
C VAL A 142 10.35 5.69 24.99
N ARG A 143 9.53 6.61 24.47
CA ARG A 143 9.97 7.66 23.54
C ARG A 143 11.00 8.58 24.20
N GLY A 144 12.07 8.88 23.46
CA GLY A 144 13.17 9.74 23.94
C GLY A 144 14.18 9.04 24.86
N GLN A 145 13.99 7.75 25.17
CA GLN A 145 14.97 6.97 25.91
C GLN A 145 16.19 6.63 25.02
N PRO A 146 17.42 6.60 25.57
CA PRO A 146 18.63 6.30 24.78
C PRO A 146 18.61 4.94 24.06
N TRP A 147 17.88 3.98 24.62
CA TRP A 147 17.75 2.62 24.10
C TRP A 147 16.54 2.42 23.18
N ALA A 148 15.73 3.46 22.96
CA ALA A 148 14.62 3.48 22.00
C ALA A 148 14.84 4.61 20.96
N PRO A 149 15.90 4.52 20.11
CA PRO A 149 16.33 5.60 19.24
C PRO A 149 15.50 5.76 17.96
N PHE A 150 14.27 5.21 17.91
CA PHE A 150 13.43 5.30 16.71
C PHE A 150 13.05 6.76 16.43
N ARG A 151 12.99 7.10 15.15
CA ARG A 151 12.58 8.44 14.68
C ARG A 151 11.06 8.51 14.60
N ASP A 152 10.51 9.72 14.62
CA ASP A 152 9.08 9.97 14.51
C ASP A 152 8.49 9.39 13.21
N VAL A 153 9.22 9.51 12.10
CA VAL A 153 8.90 8.86 10.81
C VAL A 153 8.79 7.33 10.88
N HIS A 154 9.26 6.69 11.94
CA HIS A 154 9.18 5.25 12.18
C HIS A 154 8.22 4.90 13.31
N HIS A 155 7.41 5.85 13.79
CA HIS A 155 6.47 5.62 14.89
C HIS A 155 5.48 4.49 14.58
N SER A 156 4.81 4.51 13.43
CA SER A 156 3.84 3.46 13.06
C SER A 156 4.52 2.08 12.93
N LYS A 157 5.77 2.06 12.43
CA LYS A 157 6.62 0.86 12.41
C LYS A 157 6.92 0.35 13.82
N ALA A 158 7.30 1.23 14.75
CA ALA A 158 7.55 0.84 16.13
C ALA A 158 6.28 0.27 16.80
N VAL A 159 5.11 0.88 16.57
CA VAL A 159 3.84 0.43 17.14
C VAL A 159 3.44 -0.94 16.60
N ILE A 160 3.42 -1.13 15.27
CA ILE A 160 2.99 -2.41 14.69
C ILE A 160 3.93 -3.55 15.11
N HIS A 161 5.25 -3.34 15.12
CA HIS A 161 6.19 -4.37 15.56
C HIS A 161 6.10 -4.67 17.07
N THR A 162 5.75 -3.68 17.89
CA THR A 162 5.47 -3.89 19.32
C THR A 162 4.23 -4.78 19.51
N TRP A 163 3.15 -4.49 18.77
CA TRP A 163 1.95 -5.32 18.75
C TRP A 163 2.26 -6.76 18.30
N LEU A 164 3.04 -6.92 17.23
CA LEU A 164 3.43 -8.23 16.69
C LEU A 164 4.32 -9.03 17.64
N ALA A 165 5.11 -8.37 18.48
CA ALA A 165 5.91 -9.03 19.51
C ALA A 165 5.09 -9.66 20.64
N TRP A 166 3.80 -9.32 20.76
CA TRP A 166 2.90 -9.90 21.77
C TRP A 166 2.04 -11.06 21.25
N GLN A 167 2.12 -11.37 19.96
CA GLN A 167 1.28 -12.39 19.33
C GLN A 167 1.83 -13.80 19.57
N ASP A 168 0.96 -14.81 19.38
CA ASP A 168 1.40 -16.20 19.34
C ASP A 168 2.33 -16.42 18.14
N GLU A 169 3.50 -17.00 18.39
CA GLU A 169 4.72 -16.84 17.60
C GLU A 169 5.14 -15.36 17.40
N PRO A 170 5.81 -14.76 18.40
CA PRO A 170 6.19 -13.34 18.40
C PRO A 170 7.02 -12.89 17.21
N GLY A 171 6.70 -11.70 16.69
CA GLY A 171 7.55 -11.01 15.72
C GLY A 171 7.52 -11.59 14.30
N LYS A 172 6.46 -12.34 13.95
CA LYS A 172 6.21 -12.78 12.57
C LYS A 172 6.30 -11.60 11.57
N PRO A 173 6.85 -11.81 10.36
CA PRO A 173 6.84 -10.82 9.30
C PRO A 173 5.42 -10.31 8.99
N LEU A 174 5.29 -9.06 8.52
CA LEU A 174 3.99 -8.40 8.33
C LEU A 174 3.02 -9.23 7.47
N GLY A 175 3.46 -9.77 6.33
CA GLY A 175 2.62 -10.64 5.51
C GLY A 175 2.14 -11.91 6.23
N GLN A 176 3.01 -12.55 7.02
CA GLN A 176 2.64 -13.73 7.80
C GLN A 176 1.71 -13.39 8.99
N SER A 177 1.75 -12.17 9.49
CA SER A 177 0.88 -11.74 10.60
C SER A 177 -0.60 -11.59 10.18
N ILE A 178 -0.86 -11.43 8.88
CA ILE A 178 -2.21 -11.46 8.31
C ILE A 178 -2.76 -12.88 8.30
N THR A 179 -1.94 -13.86 7.89
CA THR A 179 -2.34 -15.28 7.86
C THR A 179 -2.41 -15.89 9.26
N SER A 180 -1.64 -15.39 10.23
CA SER A 180 -1.68 -15.85 11.63
C SER A 180 -2.79 -15.20 12.48
N HIS A 181 -3.74 -14.50 11.87
CA HIS A 181 -4.87 -13.80 12.52
C HIS A 181 -4.50 -12.68 13.52
N ALA A 182 -3.23 -12.30 13.62
CA ALA A 182 -2.81 -11.13 14.41
C ALA A 182 -3.31 -9.82 13.78
N LEU A 183 -3.41 -9.81 12.44
CA LEU A 183 -4.06 -8.78 11.66
C LEU A 183 -5.34 -9.35 11.04
N ARG A 184 -6.46 -8.63 11.15
CA ARG A 184 -7.77 -9.08 10.68
C ARG A 184 -7.95 -8.66 9.22
N PRO A 185 -7.98 -9.60 8.27
CA PRO A 185 -8.05 -9.24 6.85
C PRO A 185 -9.42 -8.67 6.43
N HIS A 186 -10.48 -8.88 7.21
CA HIS A 186 -11.85 -8.47 6.87
C HIS A 186 -12.27 -7.12 7.49
N THR A 187 -11.34 -6.16 7.53
CA THR A 187 -11.66 -4.78 7.95
C THR A 187 -12.14 -3.94 6.76
N PRO A 188 -12.89 -2.83 6.98
CA PRO A 188 -13.37 -2.00 5.88
C PRO A 188 -12.28 -1.51 4.92
N ILE A 189 -11.11 -1.13 5.44
CA ILE A 189 -9.98 -0.66 4.62
C ILE A 189 -9.37 -1.79 3.77
N ALA A 190 -9.27 -3.00 4.32
CA ALA A 190 -8.75 -4.15 3.59
C ALA A 190 -9.73 -4.63 2.50
N LEU A 191 -11.04 -4.54 2.76
CA LEU A 191 -12.09 -4.78 1.76
C LEU A 191 -12.00 -3.75 0.63
N SER A 192 -11.95 -2.45 0.93
CA SER A 192 -11.83 -1.41 -0.09
C SER A 192 -10.57 -1.58 -0.95
N PHE A 193 -9.43 -1.89 -0.33
CA PHE A 193 -8.18 -2.17 -1.04
C PHE A 193 -8.26 -3.39 -1.97
N THR A 194 -8.78 -4.51 -1.48
CA THR A 194 -8.91 -5.74 -2.29
C THR A 194 -9.97 -5.62 -3.38
N ASP A 195 -11.04 -4.86 -3.14
CA ASP A 195 -12.04 -4.54 -4.16
C ASP A 195 -11.47 -3.62 -5.25
N TRP A 196 -10.57 -2.69 -4.90
CA TRP A 196 -9.80 -1.92 -5.88
C TRP A 196 -8.92 -2.82 -6.75
N LEU A 197 -8.19 -3.78 -6.17
CA LEU A 197 -7.39 -4.75 -6.94
C LEU A 197 -8.26 -5.56 -7.90
N LYS A 198 -9.41 -6.05 -7.44
CA LYS A 198 -10.38 -6.78 -8.26
C LYS A 198 -10.88 -5.90 -9.41
N ARG A 199 -11.32 -4.66 -9.15
CA ARG A 199 -11.79 -3.75 -10.19
C ARG A 199 -10.73 -3.41 -11.22
N LEU A 200 -9.47 -3.31 -10.81
CA LEU A 200 -8.37 -2.96 -11.71
C LEU A 200 -7.97 -4.12 -12.63
N PHE A 201 -7.87 -5.34 -12.10
CA PHE A 201 -7.28 -6.47 -12.82
C PHE A 201 -8.30 -7.47 -13.38
N ASN A 202 -9.58 -7.42 -12.95
CA ASN A 202 -10.67 -8.19 -13.57
C ASN A 202 -11.46 -7.39 -14.63
N ALA A 203 -10.99 -6.21 -15.01
CA ALA A 203 -11.61 -5.38 -16.05
C ALA A 203 -11.29 -5.88 -17.47
#